data_AF-A0A3B8W486-F1
#
_entry.id   AF-A0A3B8W486-F1
#
_cell.length_a   1.000
_cell.length_b   1.000
_cell.length_c   1.000
_cell.angle_alpha   90.00
_cell.angle_beta   90.00
_cell.angle_gamma   90.00
#
_symmetry.space_group_name_H-M   'P 1'
#
loop_
_entity.id
_entity.type
_entity.pdbx_description
1 polymer ?
#
loop_
_entity_poly.entity_id
_entity_poly.type
_entity_poly.pdbx_seq_one_letter_code
_entity_poly.pdbx_strand_id
1 'polypeptide(L)'
;MKRIKEFYNKYISGINKYYLVVGLFVVYTLILGDSNLYIRYTYNEKIRSLEKEIDHYNAEIEVNKQKLEHLQTDKEGLERFAREEYLMKCPDEDVYIIIDK
;
A
#
# COMPACT_ATOMS: atom_id res chain seq x y z
N MET A 1 19.41 -3.00 47.05
CA MET A 1 19.53 -4.47 47.19
C MET A 1 18.39 -5.13 47.97
N LYS A 2 18.00 -4.65 49.17
CA LYS A 2 16.91 -5.26 49.97
C LYS A 2 15.57 -5.41 49.22
N ARG A 3 15.13 -4.36 48.51
CA ARG A 3 13.88 -4.37 47.73
C ARG A 3 13.82 -5.44 46.62
N ILE A 4 14.96 -5.75 46.00
CA ILE A 4 15.04 -6.79 44.96
C ILE A 4 14.93 -8.18 45.58
N LYS A 5 15.60 -8.40 46.72
CA LYS A 5 15.48 -9.64 47.49
C LYS A 5 14.05 -9.85 47.99
N GLU A 6 13.38 -8.81 48.48
CA GLU A 6 11.99 -8.88 48.93
C GLU A 6 11.03 -9.24 47.79
N PHE A 7 11.22 -8.64 46.61
CA PHE A 7 10.44 -8.97 45.41
C PHE A 7 10.66 -10.42 44.97
N TYR A 8 11.93 -10.85 44.89
CA TYR A 8 12.27 -12.23 44.53
C TYR A 8 11.66 -13.23 45.50
N ASN A 9 11.76 -12.97 46.81
CA ASN A 9 11.21 -13.87 47.81
C ASN A 9 9.69 -13.92 47.79
N LYS A 10 9.03 -12.80 47.48
CA LYS A 10 7.57 -12.70 47.43
C LYS A 10 6.96 -13.35 46.19
N TYR A 11 7.61 -13.28 45.03
CA TYR A 11 7.01 -13.70 43.75
C TYR A 11 7.74 -14.86 43.04
N ILE A 12 9.04 -15.02 43.25
CA ILE A 12 9.88 -15.92 42.43
C ILE A 12 10.44 -17.11 43.22
N SER A 13 10.62 -16.99 44.54
CA SER A 13 11.31 -17.99 45.38
C SER A 13 10.67 -19.39 45.38
N GLY A 14 9.37 -19.52 45.09
CA GLY A 14 8.68 -20.81 45.04
C GLY A 14 8.62 -21.45 43.65
N ILE A 15 9.07 -20.75 42.60
CA ILE A 15 8.97 -21.20 41.21
C ILE A 15 10.20 -22.03 40.85
N ASN A 16 9.99 -23.19 40.22
CA ASN A 16 11.08 -24.04 39.76
C ASN A 16 11.95 -23.29 38.74
N LYS A 17 13.28 -23.34 38.92
CA LYS A 17 14.27 -22.70 38.06
C LYS A 17 14.07 -23.01 36.56
N TYR A 18 13.61 -24.22 36.24
CA TYR A 18 13.33 -24.60 34.85
C TYR A 18 12.13 -23.83 34.25
N TYR A 19 11.05 -23.63 35.01
CA TYR A 19 9.91 -22.84 34.54
C TYR A 19 10.25 -21.35 34.39
N LEU A 20 11.15 -20.83 35.23
CA LEU A 20 11.62 -19.46 35.10
C LEU A 20 12.39 -19.25 33.80
N VAL A 21 13.31 -20.17 33.48
CA VAL A 21 14.08 -20.12 32.22
C VAL A 21 13.18 -20.30 31.00
N VAL A 22 12.23 -21.24 31.05
CA VAL A 22 11.26 -21.44 29.95
C VAL A 22 10.34 -20.22 29.80
N GLY A 23 9.87 -19.63 30.90
CA GLY A 23 9.05 -18.43 30.88
C GLY A 23 9.79 -17.22 30.29
N LEU A 24 11.05 -17.00 30.70
CA LEU A 24 11.89 -15.97 30.10
C LEU A 24 12.13 -16.22 28.62
N PHE A 25 12.38 -17.47 28.23
CA PHE A 25 12.55 -17.84 26.83
C PHE A 25 11.29 -17.56 26.00
N VAL A 26 10.11 -17.92 26.49
CA VAL A 26 8.82 -17.66 25.82
C VAL A 26 8.54 -16.15 25.71
N VAL A 27 8.77 -15.39 26.78
CA VAL A 27 8.60 -13.93 26.75
C VAL A 27 9.59 -13.30 25.76
N TYR A 28 10.84 -13.77 25.74
CA TYR A 28 11.85 -13.32 24.80
C TYR A 28 11.44 -13.63 23.35
N THR A 29 11.03 -14.85 23.03
CA THR A 29 10.67 -15.22 21.65
C THR A 29 9.37 -14.56 21.17
N LEU A 30 8.41 -14.32 22.06
CA LEU A 30 7.15 -13.65 21.71
C LEU A 30 7.29 -12.13 21.56
N ILE A 31 8.14 -11.48 22.37
CA ILE A 31 8.28 -10.01 22.36
C ILE A 31 9.43 -9.55 21.46
N LEU A 32 10.57 -10.25 21.48
CA LEU A 32 11.79 -9.89 20.74
C LEU A 32 11.98 -10.72 19.46
N GLY A 33 11.14 -11.72 19.22
CA GLY A 33 11.18 -12.46 17.96
C GLY A 33 10.52 -11.69 16.82
N ASP A 34 11.05 -11.89 15.61
CA ASP A 34 10.52 -11.31 14.35
C ASP A 34 9.08 -11.78 14.04
N SER A 35 8.60 -12.81 14.74
CA SER A 35 7.24 -13.37 14.62
C SER A 35 6.19 -12.58 15.41
N ASN A 36 6.37 -11.27 15.55
CA ASN A 36 5.41 -10.43 16.26
C ASN A 36 4.09 -10.40 15.48
N LEU A 37 2.97 -10.68 16.16
CA LEU A 37 1.62 -10.64 15.59
C LEU A 37 1.32 -9.27 14.96
N TYR A 38 1.90 -8.20 15.51
CA TYR A 38 1.80 -6.85 14.96
C TYR A 38 2.38 -6.75 13.55
N ILE A 39 3.58 -7.28 13.34
CA ILE A 39 4.27 -7.25 12.04
C ILE A 39 3.46 -8.04 10.99
N ARG A 40 2.88 -9.17 11.39
CA ARG A 40 2.02 -9.96 10.49
C ARG A 40 0.74 -9.21 10.12
N TYR A 41 0.14 -8.48 11.05
CA TYR A 41 -1.03 -7.65 10.77
C TYR A 41 -0.70 -6.53 9.77
N THR A 42 0.39 -5.79 9.99
CA THR A 42 0.79 -4.70 9.09
C THR A 42 1.15 -5.20 7.69
N TYR A 43 1.80 -6.35 7.58
CA TYR A 43 2.06 -6.97 6.27
C TYR A 43 0.77 -7.39 5.57
N ASN A 44 -0.21 -7.95 6.28
CA ASN A 44 -1.49 -8.31 5.67
C ASN A 44 -2.26 -7.09 5.15
N GLU A 45 -2.24 -5.97 5.88
CA GLU A 45 -2.84 -4.72 5.37
C GLU A 45 -2.09 -4.21 4.14
N LYS A 46 -0.75 -4.27 4.14
CA LYS A 46 0.05 -3.87 2.99
C LYS A 46 -0.18 -4.76 1.77
N ILE A 47 -0.37 -6.07 1.96
CA ILE A 47 -0.74 -6.98 0.87
C ILE A 47 -2.09 -6.58 0.29
N ARG A 48 -3.10 -6.36 1.14
CA ARG A 48 -4.43 -5.94 0.70
C ARG A 48 -4.43 -4.60 -0.03
N SER A 49 -3.62 -3.64 0.40
CA SER A 49 -3.52 -2.35 -0.29
C SER A 49 -2.90 -2.50 -1.68
N LEU A 50 -1.83 -3.30 -1.78
CA LEU A 50 -1.16 -3.59 -3.05
C LEU A 50 -2.07 -4.36 -4.01
N GLU A 51 -2.82 -5.35 -3.53
CA GLU A 51 -3.83 -6.07 -4.34
C GLU A 51 -4.88 -5.10 -4.88
N LYS A 52 -5.36 -4.16 -4.05
CA LYS A 52 -6.30 -3.12 -4.48
C LYS A 52 -5.73 -2.19 -5.55
N GLU A 53 -4.46 -1.80 -5.41
CA GLU A 53 -3.77 -0.98 -6.41
C GLU A 53 -3.63 -1.73 -7.74
N ILE A 54 -3.27 -3.02 -7.68
CA ILE A 54 -3.18 -3.88 -8.87
C ILE A 54 -4.54 -3.94 -9.59
N ASP A 55 -5.63 -4.21 -8.85
CA ASP A 55 -6.96 -4.28 -9.44
C ASP A 55 -7.39 -2.94 -10.06
N HIS A 56 -7.08 -1.83 -9.39
CA HIS A 56 -7.37 -0.49 -9.89
C HIS A 56 -6.65 -0.20 -11.22
N TYR A 57 -5.34 -0.42 -11.28
CA TYR A 57 -4.56 -0.15 -12.49
C TYR A 57 -4.89 -1.12 -13.62
N ASN A 58 -5.22 -2.37 -13.32
CA ASN A 58 -5.67 -3.31 -14.36
C ASN A 58 -6.97 -2.83 -15.03
N ALA A 59 -7.94 -2.33 -14.25
CA ALA A 59 -9.16 -1.75 -14.80
C ALA A 59 -8.87 -0.49 -15.63
N GLU A 60 -7.97 0.38 -15.16
CA GLU A 60 -7.57 1.58 -15.88
C GLU A 60 -6.86 1.26 -17.21
N ILE A 61 -5.98 0.25 -17.22
CA ILE A 61 -5.30 -0.23 -18.43
C ILE A 61 -6.31 -0.75 -19.45
N GLU A 62 -7.33 -1.48 -19.03
CA GLU A 62 -8.35 -2.00 -19.94
C GLU A 62 -9.13 -0.87 -20.61
N VAL A 63 -9.59 0.11 -19.82
CA VAL A 63 -10.27 1.30 -20.34
C VAL A 63 -9.36 2.10 -21.27
N ASN A 64 -8.11 2.33 -20.89
CA ASN A 64 -7.17 3.09 -21.70
C ASN A 64 -6.78 2.37 -23.00
N LYS A 65 -6.69 1.04 -22.99
CA LYS A 65 -6.50 0.25 -24.21
C LYS A 65 -7.66 0.42 -25.18
N GLN A 66 -8.90 0.35 -24.71
CA GLN A 66 -10.08 0.57 -25.56
C GLN A 66 -10.06 1.99 -26.15
N LYS A 67 -9.78 3.00 -25.32
CA LYS A 67 -9.61 4.39 -25.80
C LYS A 67 -8.52 4.51 -26.87
N LEU A 68 -7.37 3.87 -26.65
CA LEU A 68 -6.26 3.88 -27.60
C LEU A 68 -6.64 3.23 -28.93
N GLU A 69 -7.33 2.09 -28.90
CA GLU A 69 -7.81 1.41 -30.11
C GLU A 69 -8.80 2.28 -30.89
N HIS A 70 -9.71 2.96 -30.20
CA HIS A 70 -10.63 3.91 -30.82
C HIS A 70 -9.89 5.09 -31.46
N LEU A 71 -8.89 5.66 -30.78
CA LEU A 71 -8.05 6.76 -31.33
C LEU A 71 -7.19 6.32 -32.52
N GLN A 72 -6.74 5.06 -32.56
CA GLN A 72 -5.94 4.54 -33.67
C GLN A 72 -6.79 4.19 -34.90
N THR A 73 -8.03 3.74 -34.68
CA THR A 73 -8.90 3.26 -35.75
C THR A 73 -9.74 4.39 -36.35
N ASP A 74 -10.13 5.38 -35.55
CA ASP A 74 -10.98 6.50 -35.96
C ASP A 74 -10.16 7.80 -36.12
N LYS A 75 -9.95 8.19 -37.37
CA LYS A 75 -9.22 9.42 -37.73
C LYS A 75 -9.94 10.69 -37.24
N GLU A 76 -11.27 10.69 -37.26
CA GLU A 76 -12.07 11.86 -36.87
C GLU A 76 -12.07 12.01 -35.34
N GLY A 77 -12.22 10.90 -34.62
CA GLY A 77 -12.05 10.84 -33.17
C GLY A 77 -10.65 11.27 -32.69
N LEU A 78 -9.60 10.88 -33.41
CA LEU A 78 -8.23 11.30 -33.11
C LEU A 78 -8.03 12.81 -33.28
N GLU A 79 -8.52 13.37 -34.39
CA GLU A 79 -8.42 14.81 -34.66
C GLU A 79 -9.17 15.62 -33.60
N ARG A 80 -10.37 15.19 -33.23
CA ARG A 80 -11.16 15.81 -32.16
C ARG A 80 -10.43 15.78 -30.82
N PHE A 81 -9.86 14.63 -30.44
CA PHE A 81 -9.09 14.50 -29.20
C PHE A 81 -7.86 15.41 -29.19
N ALA A 82 -7.12 15.48 -30.30
CA ALA A 82 -5.96 16.37 -30.42
C ALA A 82 -6.33 17.86 -30.31
N ARG A 83 -7.50 18.25 -30.83
CA ARG A 83 -8.02 19.63 -30.77
C ARG A 83 -8.61 19.98 -29.42
N GLU A 84 -9.39 19.10 -28.79
CA GLU A 84 -10.08 19.38 -27.52
C GLU A 84 -9.14 19.27 -26.31
N GLU A 85 -8.33 18.21 -26.24
CA GLU A 85 -7.48 17.96 -25.07
C GLU A 85 -6.11 18.62 -25.17
N TYR A 86 -5.53 18.68 -26.38
CA TYR A 86 -4.17 19.18 -26.58
C TYR A 86 -4.11 20.51 -27.35
N LEU A 87 -5.26 21.06 -27.79
CA LEU A 87 -5.34 22.31 -28.55
C LEU A 87 -4.39 22.33 -29.78
N MET A 88 -4.17 21.16 -30.39
CA MET A 88 -3.31 21.04 -31.56
C MET A 88 -3.96 21.69 -32.80
N LYS A 89 -3.13 22.27 -33.67
CA LYS A 89 -3.54 22.91 -34.92
C LYS A 89 -2.71 22.42 -36.10
N CYS A 90 -3.29 22.43 -37.30
CA CYS A 90 -2.52 22.26 -38.53
C CYS A 90 -1.65 23.51 -38.81
N PRO A 91 -0.51 23.37 -39.52
CA PRO A 91 0.40 24.49 -39.79
C PRO A 91 -0.25 25.68 -40.50
N ASP A 92 -1.25 25.38 -41.32
CA ASP A 92 -2.00 26.26 -42.21
C ASP A 92 -3.41 26.60 -41.68
N GLU A 93 -3.64 26.38 -40.37
CA GLU A 93 -4.91 26.64 -39.70
C GLU A 93 -4.76 27.63 -38.53
N ASP A 94 -5.72 28.56 -38.42
CA ASP A 94 -5.84 29.49 -37.29
C ASP A 94 -6.97 29.04 -36.34
N VAL A 95 -6.61 28.72 -35.09
CA VAL A 95 -7.53 28.25 -34.05
C VAL A 95 -7.89 29.41 -33.12
N TYR A 96 -9.19 29.63 -32.88
CA TYR A 96 -9.71 30.67 -32.00
C TYR A 96 -10.38 30.04 -30.77
N ILE A 97 -10.00 30.48 -29.57
CA ILE A 97 -10.65 30.08 -28.31
C ILE A 97 -11.59 31.22 -27.90
N ILE A 98 -12.90 30.95 -27.89
CA ILE A 98 -13.91 31.91 -27.45
C ILE A 98 -14.18 31.65 -25.97
N ILE A 99 -13.84 32.63 -25.13
CA ILE A 99 -14.10 32.60 -23.69
C ILE A 99 -15.30 33.51 -23.44
N ASP A 100 -16.44 32.93 -23.11
CA ASP A 100 -17.60 33.72 -22.65
C ASP A 100 -17.30 34.31 -21.26
N LYS A 101 -17.62 35.59 -21.10
CA LYS A 101 -17.37 36.40 -19.91
C LYS A 101 -18.42 36.18 -18.82
#